data_AF-A0A2M6VNJ0-F1
#
_entry.id   AF-A0A2M6VNJ0-F1
#
_cell.length_a   1.000
_cell.length_b   1.000
_cell.length_c   1.000
_cell.angle_alpha   90.00
_cell.angle_beta   90.00
_cell.angle_gamma   90.00
#
_symmetry.space_group_name_H-M   'P 1'
#
loop_
_entity.id
_entity.type
_entity.pdbx_description
1 polymer ?
#
loop_
_entity_poly.entity_id
_entity_poly.type
_entity_poly.pdbx_seq_one_letter_code
_entity_poly.pdbx_strand_id
1 'polypeptide(L)'
;MTPDVNVLVAAFRPDHPHHVSARAWLDDAVVQAANGRSSLTLMGTVVTGFLRITTNPKIFRETDPLQDVSDFIDSLLSCPGVQFQPQGANWPNLRQVCLSQQATGNLITDAWIAATVMQSGETLCTFDRDFSHLLPSAQLLLLKP
;
A
#
# COMPACT_ATOMS: atom_id res chain seq x y z
N MET A 1 7.40 -10.75 -11.84
CA MET A 1 5.99 -11.04 -11.55
C MET A 1 5.48 -10.00 -10.57
N THR A 2 4.19 -9.68 -10.65
CA THR A 2 3.55 -8.69 -9.79
C THR A 2 2.21 -9.27 -9.33
N PRO A 3 1.95 -9.38 -8.02
CA PRO A 3 0.64 -9.81 -7.54
C PRO A 3 -0.39 -8.73 -7.82
N ASP A 4 -1.65 -9.14 -8.02
CA ASP A 4 -2.79 -8.22 -7.95
C ASP A 4 -3.25 -8.06 -6.49
N VAL A 5 -4.09 -7.05 -6.23
CA VAL A 5 -4.63 -6.72 -4.91
C VAL A 5 -5.32 -7.92 -4.28
N ASN A 6 -6.16 -8.64 -5.05
CA ASN A 6 -6.89 -9.79 -4.54
C ASN A 6 -5.96 -10.94 -4.10
N VAL A 7 -4.80 -11.10 -4.72
CA VAL A 7 -3.79 -12.11 -4.35
C VAL A 7 -3.14 -11.73 -3.02
N LEU A 8 -2.76 -10.46 -2.83
CA LEU A 8 -2.20 -10.02 -1.54
C LEU A 8 -3.23 -10.11 -0.40
N VAL A 9 -4.47 -9.68 -0.65
CA VAL A 9 -5.57 -9.81 0.33
C VAL A 9 -5.77 -11.27 0.71
N ALA A 10 -5.87 -12.16 -0.29
CA ALA A 10 -6.05 -13.60 -0.04
C ALA A 10 -4.87 -14.22 0.69
N ALA A 11 -3.63 -13.88 0.33
CA ALA A 11 -2.42 -14.42 0.96
C ALA A 11 -2.26 -13.96 2.42
N PHE A 12 -2.73 -12.76 2.74
CA PHE A 12 -2.70 -12.19 4.09
C PHE A 12 -3.82 -12.73 4.98
N ARG A 13 -5.05 -12.83 4.46
CA ARG A 13 -6.26 -13.18 5.23
C ARG A 13 -6.51 -14.69 5.30
N PRO A 14 -6.39 -15.36 6.47
CA PRO A 14 -6.61 -16.79 6.60
C PRO A 14 -8.04 -17.26 6.32
N ASP A 15 -9.01 -16.36 6.52
CA ASP A 15 -10.44 -16.58 6.30
C ASP A 15 -10.87 -16.36 4.84
N HIS A 16 -9.96 -15.91 3.96
CA HIS A 16 -10.27 -15.72 2.55
C HIS A 16 -10.40 -17.08 1.83
N PRO A 17 -11.41 -17.32 0.97
CA PRO A 17 -11.61 -18.61 0.29
C PRO A 17 -10.41 -19.10 -0.53
N HIS A 18 -9.60 -18.17 -1.02
CA HIS A 18 -8.40 -18.44 -1.81
C HIS A 18 -7.08 -18.40 -1.01
N HIS A 19 -7.15 -18.36 0.33
CA HIS A 19 -5.98 -18.18 1.18
C HIS A 19 -4.88 -19.20 0.90
N VAL A 20 -5.22 -20.49 0.95
CA VAL A 20 -4.25 -21.58 0.76
C VAL A 20 -3.53 -21.45 -0.58
N SER A 21 -4.26 -21.21 -1.67
CA SER A 21 -3.67 -21.06 -3.00
C SER A 21 -2.83 -19.79 -3.14
N ALA A 22 -3.31 -18.65 -2.64
CA ALA A 22 -2.61 -17.37 -2.76
C ALA A 22 -1.35 -17.33 -1.90
N ARG A 23 -1.41 -17.89 -0.69
CA ARG A 23 -0.26 -17.98 0.20
C ARG A 23 0.83 -18.89 -0.36
N ALA A 24 0.45 -20.08 -0.85
CA ALA A 24 1.41 -21.00 -1.48
C ALA A 24 2.10 -20.36 -2.70
N TRP A 25 1.35 -19.64 -3.54
CA TRP A 25 1.94 -18.92 -4.68
C TRP A 25 2.91 -17.80 -4.22
N LEU A 26 2.52 -17.00 -3.22
CA LEU A 26 3.35 -15.89 -2.75
C LEU A 26 4.66 -16.40 -2.12
N ASP A 27 4.59 -17.46 -1.32
CA ASP A 27 5.75 -18.09 -0.69
C ASP A 27 6.72 -18.63 -1.78
N ASP A 28 6.22 -19.32 -2.81
CA ASP A 28 7.06 -19.76 -3.94
C ASP A 28 7.65 -18.56 -4.70
N ALA A 29 6.86 -17.53 -5.01
CA ALA A 29 7.34 -16.34 -5.72
C ALA A 29 8.48 -15.64 -4.96
N VAL A 30 8.38 -15.54 -3.63
CA VAL A 30 9.45 -15.03 -2.76
C VAL A 30 10.71 -15.90 -2.84
N VAL A 31 10.56 -17.22 -2.78
CA VAL A 31 11.68 -18.16 -2.91
C VAL A 31 12.34 -18.07 -4.29
N GLN A 32 11.58 -17.99 -5.38
CA GLN A 32 12.13 -17.84 -6.72
C GLN A 32 12.87 -16.49 -6.88
N ALA A 33 12.33 -15.42 -6.27
CA ALA A 33 12.96 -14.10 -6.27
C ALA A 33 14.30 -14.10 -5.51
N ALA A 34 14.34 -14.70 -4.32
CA ALA A 34 15.55 -14.79 -3.51
C ALA A 34 16.66 -15.60 -4.19
N ASN A 35 16.29 -16.59 -5.00
CA ASN A 35 17.22 -17.40 -5.79
C ASN A 35 17.62 -16.75 -7.13
N GLY A 36 17.16 -15.53 -7.42
CA GLY A 36 17.44 -14.82 -8.67
C GLY A 36 16.81 -15.46 -9.92
N ARG A 37 15.82 -16.35 -9.75
CA ARG A 37 15.14 -17.07 -10.84
C ARG A 37 13.97 -16.28 -11.42
N SER A 38 13.45 -15.32 -10.66
CA SER A 38 12.42 -14.38 -11.09
C SER A 38 12.57 -13.06 -10.34
N SER A 39 11.82 -12.03 -10.73
CA SER A 39 11.64 -10.82 -9.92
C SER A 39 10.24 -10.80 -9.31
N LEU A 40 10.10 -10.34 -8.08
CA LEU A 40 8.80 -10.04 -7.47
C LEU A 40 8.70 -8.53 -7.22
N THR A 41 7.85 -7.85 -7.98
CA THR A 41 7.68 -6.40 -7.86
C THR A 41 6.32 -6.08 -7.26
N LEU A 42 6.31 -5.34 -6.15
CA LEU A 42 5.11 -4.80 -5.54
C LEU A 42 4.83 -3.43 -6.15
N MET A 43 3.71 -3.32 -6.87
CA MET A 43 3.24 -2.04 -7.39
C MET A 43 2.61 -1.20 -6.28
N GLY A 44 2.87 0.10 -6.27
CA GLY A 44 2.30 1.01 -5.28
C GLY A 44 0.79 1.08 -5.34
N THR A 45 0.19 0.97 -6.54
CA THR A 45 -1.25 0.85 -6.71
C THR A 45 -1.81 -0.42 -6.07
N VAL A 46 -1.11 -1.55 -6.21
CA VAL A 46 -1.51 -2.83 -5.61
C VAL A 46 -1.38 -2.78 -4.09
N VAL A 47 -0.27 -2.27 -3.57
CA VAL A 47 -0.07 -2.12 -2.12
C VAL A 47 -1.10 -1.17 -1.52
N THR A 48 -1.35 -0.02 -2.16
CA THR A 48 -2.40 0.93 -1.76
C THR A 48 -3.77 0.26 -1.76
N GLY A 49 -4.10 -0.53 -2.79
CA GLY A 49 -5.36 -1.28 -2.87
C GLY A 49 -5.49 -2.33 -1.77
N PHE A 50 -4.40 -3.05 -1.46
CA PHE A 50 -4.33 -4.04 -0.40
C PHE A 50 -4.58 -3.40 0.97
N LEU A 51 -3.82 -2.36 1.33
CA LEU A 51 -3.99 -1.60 2.58
C LEU A 51 -5.41 -1.07 2.71
N ARG A 52 -5.95 -0.49 1.62
CA ARG A 52 -7.32 0.02 1.59
C ARG A 52 -8.33 -1.08 1.87
N ILE A 53 -8.18 -2.27 1.30
CA ILE A 53 -9.19 -3.32 1.42
C ILE A 53 -9.19 -3.96 2.82
N THR A 54 -8.02 -4.33 3.34
CA THR A 54 -7.89 -5.02 4.65
C THR A 54 -8.26 -4.13 5.83
N THR A 55 -8.06 -2.82 5.71
CA THR A 55 -8.38 -1.84 6.76
C THR A 55 -9.78 -1.21 6.62
N ASN A 56 -10.61 -1.66 5.67
CA ASN A 56 -11.93 -1.05 5.43
C ASN A 56 -13.08 -1.80 6.11
N PRO A 57 -13.76 -1.18 7.10
CA PRO A 57 -14.85 -1.82 7.84
C PRO A 57 -16.12 -2.04 6.99
N LYS A 58 -16.20 -1.44 5.80
CA LYS A 58 -17.28 -1.71 4.83
C LYS A 58 -17.05 -2.97 4.02
N ILE A 59 -15.83 -3.50 4.01
CA ILE A 59 -15.44 -4.70 3.25
C ILE A 59 -15.29 -5.89 4.19
N PHE A 60 -14.51 -5.73 5.26
CA PHE A 60 -14.35 -6.76 6.29
C PHE A 60 -15.02 -6.34 7.58
N ARG A 61 -15.78 -7.26 8.18
CA ARG A 61 -16.42 -7.03 9.49
C ARG A 61 -15.37 -6.86 10.60
N GLU A 62 -14.30 -7.64 10.53
CA GLU A 62 -13.12 -7.52 11.38
C GLU A 62 -11.96 -7.05 10.51
N THR A 63 -11.67 -5.75 10.59
CA THR A 63 -10.57 -5.11 9.88
C THR A 63 -9.24 -5.45 10.53
N ASP A 64 -8.20 -5.55 9.72
CA ASP A 64 -6.85 -5.76 10.23
C ASP A 64 -6.23 -4.43 10.71
N PRO A 65 -5.47 -4.42 11.81
CA PRO A 65 -4.73 -3.25 12.24
C PRO A 65 -3.80 -2.75 11.14
N LEU A 66 -3.77 -1.43 10.91
CA LEU A 66 -2.91 -0.82 9.89
C LEU A 66 -1.43 -1.20 10.04
N GLN A 67 -0.98 -1.39 11.29
CA GLN A 67 0.37 -1.83 11.63
C GLN A 67 0.65 -3.23 11.07
N ASP A 68 -0.21 -4.21 11.34
CA ASP A 68 -0.05 -5.60 10.88
C ASP A 68 -0.03 -5.70 9.36
N VAL A 69 -0.90 -4.93 8.70
CA VAL A 69 -1.00 -4.86 7.24
C VAL A 69 0.28 -4.23 6.63
N SER A 70 0.84 -3.22 7.30
CA SER A 70 2.08 -2.57 6.88
C SER A 70 3.29 -3.48 7.10
N ASP A 71 3.33 -4.19 8.23
CA ASP A 71 4.41 -5.12 8.59
C ASP A 71 4.43 -6.34 7.66
N PHE A 72 3.27 -6.74 7.11
CA PHE A 72 3.22 -7.74 6.05
C PHE A 72 3.97 -7.27 4.79
N ILE A 73 3.79 -6.02 4.35
CA ILE A 73 4.52 -5.47 3.21
C ILE A 73 6.02 -5.31 3.52
N ASP A 74 6.36 -4.86 4.73
CA ASP A 74 7.76 -4.81 5.19
C ASP A 74 8.41 -6.20 5.13
N SER A 75 7.69 -7.24 5.56
CA SER A 75 8.21 -8.61 5.53
C SER A 75 8.53 -9.08 4.10
N LEU A 76 7.67 -8.78 3.13
CA LEU A 76 7.91 -9.10 1.73
C LEU A 76 9.11 -8.34 1.18
N LEU A 77 9.20 -7.04 1.44
CA LEU A 77 10.31 -6.20 0.96
C LEU A 77 11.64 -6.50 1.65
N SER A 78 11.62 -7.17 2.80
CA SER A 78 12.84 -7.67 3.46
C SER A 78 13.43 -8.92 2.77
N CYS A 79 12.64 -9.61 1.95
CA CYS A 79 13.11 -10.79 1.22
C CYS A 79 13.97 -10.39 0.01
N PRO A 80 15.13 -11.03 -0.21
CA PRO A 80 15.96 -10.78 -1.39
C PRO A 80 15.18 -10.96 -2.69
N GLY A 81 15.40 -10.06 -3.65
CA GLY A 81 14.74 -10.11 -4.98
C GLY A 81 13.30 -9.59 -5.01
N VAL A 82 12.71 -9.25 -3.86
CA VAL A 82 11.43 -8.53 -3.78
C VAL A 82 11.71 -7.03 -3.82
N GLN A 83 10.97 -6.30 -4.65
CA GLN A 83 11.18 -4.88 -4.87
C GLN A 83 9.86 -4.12 -4.86
N PHE A 84 9.88 -2.89 -4.38
CA PHE A 84 8.78 -1.96 -4.58
C PHE A 84 9.00 -1.19 -5.89
N GLN A 85 7.95 -0.93 -6.66
CA GLN A 85 8.08 -0.20 -7.92
C GLN A 85 8.73 1.18 -7.69
N PRO A 86 9.62 1.66 -8.58
CA PRO A 86 10.28 2.95 -8.38
C PRO A 86 9.39 4.16 -8.75
N GLN A 87 8.25 3.95 -9.42
CA GLN A 87 7.36 5.04 -9.83
C GLN A 87 6.41 5.47 -8.70
N GLY A 88 6.35 6.77 -8.43
CA GLY A 88 5.50 7.39 -7.41
C GLY A 88 6.17 7.44 -6.04
N ALA A 89 5.36 7.48 -4.97
CA ALA A 89 5.88 7.36 -3.62
C ALA A 89 6.64 6.03 -3.43
N ASN A 90 7.75 6.08 -2.72
CA ASN A 90 8.39 4.86 -2.22
C ASN A 90 7.60 4.30 -1.03
N TRP A 91 7.80 3.01 -0.73
CA TRP A 91 7.12 2.36 0.38
C TRP A 91 7.37 3.03 1.74
N PRO A 92 8.61 3.39 2.14
CA PRO A 92 8.84 4.06 3.42
C PRO A 92 8.02 5.34 3.63
N ASN A 93 7.91 6.18 2.58
CA ASN A 93 7.14 7.42 2.63
C ASN A 93 5.63 7.15 2.74
N LEU A 94 5.10 6.23 1.91
CA LEU A 94 3.69 5.82 2.01
C LEU A 94 3.37 5.30 3.42
N ARG A 95 4.20 4.38 3.92
CA ARG A 95 4.03 3.77 5.25
C ARG A 95 4.02 4.84 6.34
N GLN A 96 4.96 5.78 6.30
CA GLN A 96 5.03 6.88 7.27
C GLN A 96 3.77 7.75 7.25
N VAL A 97 3.28 8.15 6.06
CA VAL A 97 2.05 8.94 5.94
C VAL A 97 0.86 8.15 6.49
N CYS A 98 0.71 6.87 6.11
CA CYS A 98 -0.38 6.04 6.59
C CYS A 98 -0.38 5.91 8.13
N LEU A 99 0.76 5.58 8.75
CA LEU A 99 0.84 5.37 10.19
C LEU A 99 0.68 6.68 10.99
N SER A 100 1.27 7.78 10.53
CA SER A 100 1.16 9.08 11.20
C SER A 100 -0.27 9.62 11.19
N GLN A 101 -1.01 9.36 10.10
CA GLN A 101 -2.37 9.85 9.90
C GLN A 101 -3.44 8.80 10.28
N GLN A 102 -3.02 7.61 10.74
CA GLN A 102 -3.91 6.47 10.97
C GLN A 102 -4.83 6.21 9.76
N ALA A 103 -4.25 6.33 8.56
CA ALA A 103 -5.00 6.21 7.32
C ALA A 103 -5.52 4.79 7.14
N THR A 104 -6.83 4.64 6.99
CA THR A 104 -7.50 3.35 6.80
C THR A 104 -8.58 3.46 5.73
N GLY A 105 -8.94 2.32 5.14
CA GLY A 105 -9.95 2.25 4.11
C GLY A 105 -9.69 3.25 2.97
N ASN A 106 -10.68 4.08 2.67
CA ASN A 106 -10.58 5.01 1.54
C ASN A 106 -9.49 6.08 1.70
N LEU A 107 -9.09 6.42 2.93
CA LEU A 107 -8.06 7.44 3.18
C LEU A 107 -6.66 6.99 2.73
N ILE A 108 -6.44 5.69 2.54
CA ILE A 108 -5.19 5.13 2.03
C ILE A 108 -4.84 5.68 0.64
N THR A 109 -5.85 5.93 -0.21
CA THR A 109 -5.61 6.50 -1.54
C THR A 109 -5.10 7.94 -1.46
N ASP A 110 -5.66 8.75 -0.56
CA ASP A 110 -5.20 10.13 -0.36
C ASP A 110 -3.81 10.16 0.28
N ALA A 111 -3.51 9.21 1.18
CA ALA A 111 -2.18 9.03 1.74
C ALA A 111 -1.14 8.71 0.64
N TRP A 112 -1.48 7.89 -0.37
CA TRP A 112 -0.61 7.63 -1.52
C TRP A 112 -0.35 8.88 -2.36
N ILE A 113 -1.40 9.67 -2.63
CA ILE A 113 -1.27 10.94 -3.35
C ILE A 113 -0.37 11.90 -2.56
N ALA A 114 -0.64 12.07 -1.26
CA ALA A 114 0.14 12.95 -0.40
C ALA A 114 1.61 12.53 -0.32
N ALA A 115 1.89 11.25 -0.11
CA ALA A 115 3.26 10.71 -0.09
C ALA A 115 3.98 10.94 -1.43
N THR A 116 3.26 10.81 -2.55
CA THR A 116 3.82 11.04 -3.89
C THR A 116 4.18 12.50 -4.10
N VAL A 117 3.27 13.42 -3.75
CA VAL A 117 3.45 14.88 -3.84
C VAL A 117 4.61 15.35 -2.96
N MET A 118 4.68 14.85 -1.71
CA MET A 118 5.80 15.14 -0.82
C MET A 118 7.14 14.71 -1.41
N GLN A 119 7.19 13.52 -2.01
CA GLN A 119 8.41 12.97 -2.58
C GLN A 119 8.84 13.68 -3.87
N SER A 120 7.91 14.06 -4.74
CA SER A 120 8.21 14.76 -5.98
C SER A 120 8.47 16.25 -5.78
N GLY A 121 8.06 16.82 -4.64
CA GLY A 121 8.13 18.25 -4.40
C GLY A 121 7.07 19.05 -5.16
N GLU A 122 6.05 18.39 -5.71
CA GLU A 122 4.97 19.02 -6.45
C GLU A 122 3.97 19.75 -5.52
N THR A 123 3.01 20.44 -6.14
CA THR A 123 1.85 21.02 -5.44
C THR A 123 0.60 20.29 -5.87
N LEU A 124 -0.15 19.75 -4.91
CA LEU A 124 -1.45 19.15 -5.17
C LEU A 124 -2.52 20.24 -5.31
N CYS A 125 -3.22 20.25 -6.44
CA CYS A 125 -4.43 21.06 -6.64
C CYS A 125 -5.67 20.21 -6.38
N THR A 126 -6.52 20.59 -5.43
CA THR A 126 -7.71 19.79 -5.08
C THR A 126 -8.86 20.66 -4.56
N PHE A 127 -10.09 20.15 -4.68
CA PHE A 127 -11.27 20.71 -4.00
C PHE A 127 -11.48 20.08 -2.61
N ASP A 128 -10.76 19.01 -2.31
CA ASP A 128 -10.88 18.26 -1.07
C ASP A 128 -10.01 18.89 0.03
N ARG A 129 -10.68 19.31 1.11
CA ARG A 129 -10.02 19.96 2.24
C ARG A 129 -9.31 18.96 3.15
N ASP A 130 -9.61 17.67 3.07
CA ASP A 130 -9.03 16.66 3.94
C ASP A 130 -7.52 16.50 3.70
N PHE A 131 -7.04 16.84 2.50
CA PHE A 131 -5.61 16.92 2.20
C PHE A 131 -4.84 17.95 3.05
N SER A 132 -5.52 18.91 3.69
CA SER A 132 -4.86 19.84 4.62
C SER A 132 -4.31 19.17 5.88
N HIS A 133 -4.79 17.97 6.21
CA HIS A 133 -4.23 17.14 7.28
C HIS A 133 -3.05 16.27 6.81
N LEU A 134 -2.99 15.98 5.50
CA LEU A 134 -2.00 15.10 4.91
C LEU A 134 -0.79 15.85 4.37
N LEU A 135 -0.95 17.07 3.85
CA LEU A 135 0.08 17.83 3.15
C LEU A 135 0.40 19.17 3.83
N PRO A 136 1.66 19.63 3.78
CA PRO A 136 1.99 20.98 4.19
C PRO A 136 1.35 22.01 3.27
N SER A 137 1.03 23.19 3.80
CA SER A 137 0.38 24.27 3.02
C SER A 137 1.18 24.73 1.80
N ALA A 138 2.50 24.55 1.81
CA ALA A 138 3.37 24.87 0.68
C ALA A 138 3.19 23.92 -0.53
N GLN A 139 2.62 22.73 -0.32
CA GLN A 139 2.40 21.70 -1.35
C GLN A 139 0.90 21.46 -1.63
N LEU A 140 0.03 22.35 -1.17
CA LEU A 140 -1.43 22.22 -1.31
C LEU A 140 -2.05 23.50 -1.82
N LEU A 141 -2.73 23.42 -2.96
CA LEU A 141 -3.59 24.46 -3.50
C LEU A 141 -5.06 24.01 -3.44
N LEU A 142 -5.81 24.58 -2.48
CA LEU A 142 -7.24 24.35 -2.37
C LEU A 142 -8.00 25.25 -3.36
N LEU A 143 -8.69 24.63 -4.31
CA LEU A 143 -9.51 25.30 -5.30
C LEU A 143 -10.88 25.69 -4.72
N LYS A 144 -11.44 26.80 -5.24
CA LYS A 144 -12.82 27.20 -4.95
C LYS A 144 -13.73 26.61 -6.03
N PRO A 145 -14.84 25.95 -5.66
CA PRO A 145 -15.80 25.41 -6.61
C PRO A 145 -16.49 26.51 -7.43
#